data_AF-A0A971S4V7-F1
#
_entry.id   AF-A0A971S4V7-F1
#
_cell.length_a   1.000
_cell.length_b   1.000
_cell.length_c   1.000
_cell.angle_alpha   90.00
_cell.angle_beta   90.00
_cell.angle_gamma   90.00
#
_symmetry.space_group_name_H-M   'P 1'
#
loop_
_entity.id
_entity.type
_entity.pdbx_description
1 polymer ?
#
loop_
_entity_poly.entity_id
_entity_poly.type
_entity_poly.pdbx_seq_one_letter_code
_entity_poly.pdbx_strand_id
1 'polypeptide(L)' 'MGESEKFVVVVDDEFSEPMDKEDAIKKVKSYDNKEANAFMVSEKDAESLKSNIK' A
#
# COMPACT_ATOMS: atom_id res chain seq x y z
N MET A 1 -2.88 24.25 -0.77
CA MET A 1 -2.75 23.04 -1.60
C MET A 1 -2.39 21.93 -0.66
N GLY A 2 -3.34 21.03 -0.38
CA GLY A 2 -3.09 19.91 0.54
C GLY A 2 -2.03 18.99 -0.07
N GLU A 3 -1.09 18.57 0.75
CA GLU A 3 -0.10 17.56 0.36
C GLU A 3 -0.86 16.33 -0.15
N SER A 4 -0.57 15.91 -1.38
CA SER A 4 -1.14 14.69 -1.95
C SER A 4 -0.53 13.51 -1.21
N GLU A 5 -1.17 13.11 -0.11
CA GLU A 5 -0.77 11.92 0.66
C GLU A 5 -0.84 10.70 -0.26
N LYS A 6 0.33 10.12 -0.53
CA LYS A 6 0.43 8.89 -1.32
C LYS A 6 0.35 7.68 -0.41
N PHE A 7 -0.22 6.63 -0.96
CA PHE A 7 -0.46 5.36 -0.29
C PHE A 7 0.16 4.23 -1.08
N VAL A 8 0.68 3.25 -0.35
CA VAL A 8 1.29 2.04 -0.89
C VAL A 8 0.45 0.86 -0.47
N VAL A 9 0.21 -0.05 -1.41
CA VAL A 9 -0.44 -1.32 -1.14
C VAL A 9 0.62 -2.39 -1.01
N VAL A 10 0.60 -3.11 0.11
CA VAL A 10 1.48 -4.24 0.37
C VAL A 10 0.68 -5.52 0.18
N VAL A 11 1.20 -6.46 -0.60
CA VAL A 11 0.57 -7.76 -0.88
C VAL A 11 1.62 -8.84 -0.70
N ASP A 12 1.46 -9.74 0.28
CA ASP A 12 2.38 -10.88 0.51
C ASP A 12 3.87 -10.50 0.37
N ASP A 13 4.29 -9.41 1.04
CA ASP A 13 5.64 -8.79 1.00
C ASP A 13 6.02 -7.95 -0.23
N GLU A 14 5.19 -7.88 -1.27
CA GLU A 14 5.40 -6.94 -2.38
C GLU A 14 4.78 -5.57 -2.12
N PHE A 15 5.58 -4.52 -2.29
CA PHE A 15 5.14 -3.14 -2.19
C PHE A 15 4.81 -2.59 -3.58
N SER A 16 3.56 -2.14 -3.74
CA SER A 16 3.13 -1.39 -4.90
C SER A 16 3.82 -0.03 -5.01
N GLU A 17 3.79 0.58 -6.18
CA GLU A 17 4.12 2.00 -6.34
C GLU A 17 3.17 2.89 -5.51
N PRO A 18 3.66 4.03 -4.99
CA PRO A 18 2.85 4.98 -4.26
C PRO A 18 1.81 5.63 -5.18
N MET A 19 0.55 5.51 -4.78
CA MET A 19 -0.63 5.92 -5.55
C MET A 19 -1.62 6.71 -4.67
N ASP A 20 -2.61 7.33 -5.29
CA ASP A 20 -3.67 8.02 -4.55
C ASP A 20 -4.49 7.05 -3.70
N LYS A 21 -5.11 7.59 -2.66
CA LYS A 21 -5.94 6.84 -1.70
C LYS A 21 -7.01 5.99 -2.40
N GLU A 22 -7.68 6.55 -3.40
CA GLU A 22 -8.74 5.85 -4.13
C GLU A 22 -8.23 4.65 -4.92
N ASP A 23 -7.08 4.79 -5.57
CA ASP A 23 -6.42 3.70 -6.30
C ASP A 23 -5.92 2.62 -5.35
N ALA A 24 -5.32 3.01 -4.21
CA ALA A 24 -4.87 2.07 -3.20
C ALA A 24 -6.03 1.22 -2.64
N ILE A 25 -7.19 1.85 -2.36
CA ILE A 25 -8.40 1.15 -1.90
C ILE A 25 -8.91 0.16 -2.94
N LYS A 26 -9.00 0.56 -4.22
CA LYS A 26 -9.44 -0.35 -5.30
C LYS A 26 -8.51 -1.54 -5.45
N LYS A 27 -7.21 -1.30 -5.33
CA LYS A 27 -6.18 -2.32 -5.44
C LYS A 27 -6.29 -3.32 -4.28
N VAL A 28 -6.30 -2.88 -3.02
CA VAL A 28 -6.52 -3.76 -1.85
C VAL A 28 -7.80 -4.58 -1.99
N LYS A 29 -8.92 -3.96 -2.35
CA LYS A 29 -10.20 -4.66 -2.55
C LYS A 29 -10.15 -5.72 -3.66
N SER A 30 -9.29 -5.53 -4.66
CA SER A 30 -9.10 -6.53 -5.73
C SER A 30 -8.33 -7.76 -5.25
N TYR A 31 -7.55 -7.62 -4.17
CA TYR A 31 -6.84 -8.72 -3.53
C TYR A 31 -7.61 -9.35 -2.37
N ASP A 32 -8.60 -8.65 -1.79
CA ASP A 32 -9.49 -9.18 -0.74
C ASP A 32 -10.25 -10.46 -1.18
N ASN A 33 -10.49 -10.61 -2.49
CA ASN A 33 -11.07 -11.82 -3.09
C ASN A 33 -10.05 -12.94 -3.36
N LYS A 34 -8.77 -12.69 -3.16
CA LYS A 34 -7.69 -13.67 -3.29
C LYS A 34 -7.24 -14.04 -1.88
N GLU A 35 -6.74 -15.26 -1.67
CA GLU A 35 -6.11 -15.68 -0.39
C GLU A 35 -4.81 -14.89 -0.05
N ALA A 36 -4.59 -13.75 -0.70
CA ALA A 36 -3.43 -12.89 -0.55
C ALA A 36 -3.69 -11.84 0.53
N ASN A 37 -2.71 -11.65 1.42
CA ASN A 37 -2.83 -10.63 2.47
C ASN A 37 -2.43 -9.26 1.88
N ALA A 38 -3.43 -8.49 1.48
CA ALA A 38 -3.26 -7.14 0.96
C ALA A 38 -3.70 -6.07 1.97
N PHE A 39 -2.84 -5.10 2.25
CA PHE A 39 -3.15 -3.97 3.13
C PHE A 39 -2.58 -2.66 2.59
N MET A 40 -3.28 -1.57 2.90
CA MET A 40 -2.92 -0.21 2.47
C MET A 40 -2.22 0.50 3.62
N VAL A 41 -1.08 1.13 3.31
CA VAL A 41 -0.29 1.93 4.25
C VAL A 41 0.08 3.27 3.61
N SER A 42 0.44 4.26 4.42
CA SER A 42 0.96 5.53 3.89
C SER A 42 2.37 5.34 3.32
N GLU A 43 2.82 6.23 2.43
CA GLU A 43 4.20 6.18 1.89
C GLU A 43 5.26 6.18 3.01
N LYS A 44 5.07 7.00 4.05
CA LYS A 44 5.95 7.04 5.23
C LYS A 44 5.98 5.73 6.02
N ASP A 45 4.82 5.12 6.22
CA ASP A 45 4.73 3.81 6.89
C ASP A 45 5.38 2.72 6.02
N ALA A 46 5.17 2.77 4.70
CA ALA A 46 5.76 1.83 3.76
C ALA A 46 7.29 1.89 3.76
N GLU A 47 7.89 3.09 3.80
CA GLU A 47 9.34 3.25 3.95
C GLU A 47 9.85 2.64 5.27
N SER A 48 9.11 2.86 6.36
CA SER A 48 9.43 2.29 7.68
C SER A 48 9.35 0.76 7.68
N LEU A 49 8.35 0.20 7.00
CA LEU A 49 8.18 -1.25 6.82
C LEU A 49 9.29 -1.82 5.93
N LYS A 50 9.58 -1.23 4.77
CA LYS A 50 10.69 -1.65 3.89
C LYS A 50 12.03 -1.67 4.61
N SER A 51 12.27 -0.74 5.53
CA SER A 51 13.49 -0.69 6.33
C SER A 51 13.62 -1.86 7.33
N ASN A 52 12.48 -2.37 7.82
CA ASN A 52 12.43 -3.49 8.78
C ASN A 52 12.46 -4.88 8.13
N ILE A 53 12.21 -5.01 6.83
CA ILE A 53 12.22 -6.30 6.11
C ILE A 53 13.64 -6.64 5.61
N LYS A 54 14.69 -6.30 6.38
CA LYS A 54 16.10 -6.42 5.98
C LYS A 54 16.85 -7.50 6.74
#